data_AF-A0A401HVZ6-F1
#
_entry.id   AF-A0A401HVZ6-F1
#
_cell.length_a   1.000
_cell.length_b   1.000
_cell.length_c   1.000
_cell.angle_alpha   90.00
_cell.angle_beta   90.00
_cell.angle_gamma   90.00
#
_symmetry.space_group_name_H-M   'P 1'
#
loop_
_entity.id
_entity.type
_entity.pdbx_description
1 polymer ?
#
loop_
_entity_poly.entity_id
_entity_poly.type
_entity_poly.pdbx_seq_one_letter_code
_entity_poly.pdbx_strand_id
1 'polypeptide(L)'
;MMKVKIKETGAMETLSMLSSNGTDAAADMIGNHGGFGSESWQFDLDADTGIYEASQETYDWWEKVLTENEELEERIEALKEEHGSDAVQEVIEAAGNVDLEDHAANLNNALDEAFSGN
;
A
#
# COMPACT_ATOMS: atom_id res chain seq x y z
N MET A 1 7.18 3.79 -9.25
CA MET A 1 6.07 3.31 -10.08
C MET A 1 6.49 2.01 -10.71
N MET A 2 5.62 1.01 -10.70
CA MET A 2 5.89 -0.31 -11.23
C MET A 2 4.96 -0.59 -12.40
N LYS A 3 5.53 -0.98 -13.55
CA LYS A 3 4.73 -1.38 -14.73
C LYS A 3 4.29 -2.82 -14.59
N VAL A 4 3.01 -3.07 -14.85
CA VAL A 4 2.41 -4.39 -14.81
C VAL A 4 1.68 -4.65 -16.11
N LYS A 5 1.85 -5.83 -16.68
CA LYS A 5 1.04 -6.31 -17.80
C LYS A 5 -0.05 -7.23 -17.28
N ILE A 6 -1.30 -6.93 -17.62
CA ILE A 6 -2.44 -7.76 -17.24
C ILE A 6 -2.47 -8.99 -18.16
N LYS A 7 -2.45 -10.20 -17.58
CA LYS A 7 -2.37 -11.47 -18.34
C LYS A 7 -3.59 -11.69 -19.23
N GLU A 8 -4.78 -11.33 -18.77
CA GLU A 8 -6.04 -11.58 -19.45
C GLU A 8 -6.24 -10.68 -20.69
N THR A 9 -5.72 -9.45 -20.65
CA THR A 9 -5.99 -8.43 -21.66
C THR A 9 -4.75 -8.01 -22.44
N GLY A 10 -3.56 -8.25 -21.89
CA GLY A 10 -2.28 -7.71 -22.38
C GLY A 10 -2.14 -6.20 -22.15
N ALA A 11 -3.04 -5.57 -21.39
CA ALA A 11 -2.97 -4.15 -21.07
C ALA A 11 -1.75 -3.86 -20.21
N MET A 12 -1.16 -2.68 -20.42
CA MET A 12 -0.03 -2.17 -19.64
C MET A 12 -0.55 -1.16 -18.65
N GLU A 13 -0.50 -1.52 -17.38
CA GLU A 13 -0.94 -0.70 -16.26
C GLU A 13 0.23 -0.32 -15.36
N THR A 14 -0.02 0.56 -14.38
CA THR A 14 1.00 1.03 -13.44
C THR A 14 0.47 0.96 -12.02
N LEU A 15 1.28 0.41 -11.11
CA LEU A 15 1.08 0.49 -9.67
C LEU A 15 1.97 1.59 -9.10
N SER A 16 1.43 2.37 -8.17
CA SER A 16 2.08 3.51 -7.55
C SER A 16 1.66 3.62 -6.08
N MET A 17 2.58 4.07 -5.24
CA MET A 17 2.34 4.49 -3.87
C MET A 17 3.37 5.56 -3.55
N LEU A 18 2.99 6.83 -3.59
CA LEU A 18 3.86 7.96 -3.37
C LEU A 18 3.96 8.28 -1.88
N SER A 19 5.14 8.11 -1.32
CA SER A 19 5.42 8.62 0.03
C SER A 19 5.53 10.14 0.02
N SER A 20 5.45 10.75 1.20
CA SER A 20 5.51 12.21 1.40
C SER A 20 6.77 12.91 0.83
N ASN A 21 7.86 12.15 0.59
CA ASN A 21 9.08 12.67 -0.03
C ASN A 21 9.09 12.57 -1.57
N GLY A 22 7.99 12.09 -2.17
CA GLY A 22 7.84 11.88 -3.62
C GLY A 22 8.48 10.58 -4.14
N THR A 23 8.99 9.73 -3.26
CA THR A 23 9.50 8.40 -3.62
C THR A 23 8.33 7.44 -3.73
N ASP A 24 8.30 6.72 -4.85
CA ASP A 24 7.33 5.66 -5.03
C ASP A 24 7.79 4.38 -4.33
N ALA A 25 6.97 3.90 -3.40
CA ALA A 25 7.22 2.74 -2.57
C ALA A 25 6.45 1.50 -3.01
N ALA A 26 5.76 1.52 -4.16
CA ALA A 26 4.87 0.42 -4.56
C ALA A 26 5.61 -0.92 -4.65
N ALA A 27 6.79 -0.94 -5.29
CA ALA A 27 7.58 -2.15 -5.42
C ALA A 27 8.09 -2.67 -4.06
N ASP A 28 8.50 -1.77 -3.17
CA ASP A 28 8.98 -2.15 -1.83
C ASP A 28 7.84 -2.73 -0.99
N MET A 29 6.66 -2.10 -1.04
CA MET A 29 5.46 -2.56 -0.34
C MET A 29 5.03 -3.96 -0.81
N ILE A 30 4.99 -4.18 -2.13
CA ILE A 30 4.67 -5.49 -2.72
C ILE A 30 5.74 -6.53 -2.34
N GLY A 31 7.02 -6.18 -2.45
CA GLY A 31 8.13 -7.08 -2.16
C GLY A 31 8.19 -7.51 -0.69
N ASN A 32 8.00 -6.57 0.24
CA ASN A 32 8.00 -6.84 1.68
C ASN A 32 6.89 -7.79 2.12
N HIS A 33 5.83 -7.89 1.34
CA HIS A 33 4.68 -8.77 1.60
C HIS A 33 4.65 -10.01 0.68
N GLY A 34 5.79 -10.33 0.03
CA GLY A 34 5.93 -11.57 -0.74
C GLY A 34 5.18 -11.56 -2.08
N GLY A 35 4.91 -10.39 -2.65
CA GLY A 35 4.33 -10.29 -3.99
C GLY A 35 5.31 -10.67 -5.11
N PHE A 36 6.61 -10.75 -4.83
CA PHE A 36 7.64 -11.12 -5.81
C PHE A 36 8.34 -12.44 -5.50
N GLY A 37 8.96 -13.00 -6.53
CA GLY A 37 9.86 -14.15 -6.44
C GLY A 37 9.23 -15.44 -6.94
N SER A 38 10.06 -16.46 -7.10
CA SER A 38 9.64 -17.77 -7.65
C SER A 38 8.64 -18.54 -6.78
N GLU A 39 8.47 -18.11 -5.52
CA GLU A 39 7.51 -18.68 -4.58
C GLU A 39 6.21 -17.85 -4.51
N SER A 40 6.20 -16.65 -5.13
CA SER A 40 5.01 -15.83 -5.24
C SER A 40 4.22 -16.23 -6.49
N TRP A 41 2.91 -16.29 -6.34
CA TRP A 41 1.96 -16.57 -7.42
C TRP A 41 1.26 -15.30 -7.93
N GLN A 42 1.71 -14.13 -7.46
CA GLN A 42 1.07 -12.85 -7.70
C GLN A 42 1.64 -12.14 -8.93
N PHE A 43 2.97 -11.98 -8.99
CA PHE A 43 3.66 -11.34 -10.11
C PHE A 43 4.72 -12.26 -10.73
N ASP A 44 4.62 -12.50 -12.03
CA ASP A 44 5.62 -13.21 -12.81
C ASP A 44 6.49 -12.21 -13.58
N LEU A 45 7.81 -12.30 -13.47
CA LEU A 45 8.71 -11.46 -14.26
C LEU A 45 8.91 -12.07 -15.65
N ASP A 46 8.48 -11.36 -16.69
CA ASP A 46 8.85 -11.69 -18.07
C ASP A 46 10.35 -11.42 -18.28
N ALA A 47 11.13 -12.47 -18.51
CA ALA A 47 12.57 -12.39 -18.66
C ALA A 47 13.01 -11.68 -19.96
N ASP A 48 12.16 -11.67 -20.99
CA ASP A 48 12.48 -11.05 -22.29
C ASP A 48 12.21 -9.55 -22.27
N THR A 49 11.15 -9.12 -21.57
CA THR A 49 10.74 -7.71 -21.52
C THR A 49 11.13 -7.00 -20.23
N GLY A 50 11.42 -7.73 -19.15
CA GLY A 50 11.66 -7.20 -17.81
C GLY A 50 10.41 -6.59 -17.17
N ILE A 51 9.21 -6.90 -17.68
CA ILE A 51 7.93 -6.41 -17.16
C ILE A 51 7.31 -7.49 -16.29
N TYR A 52 6.70 -7.08 -15.17
CA TYR A 52 5.92 -8.00 -14.35
C TYR A 52 4.53 -8.23 -14.95
N GLU A 53 4.07 -9.47 -14.89
CA GLU A 53 2.74 -9.87 -15.31
C GLU A 53 1.91 -10.36 -14.12
N ALA A 54 0.65 -9.95 -14.05
CA ALA A 54 -0.29 -10.36 -13.01
C ALA A 54 -1.69 -10.61 -13.61
N SER A 55 -2.55 -11.31 -12.86
CA SER A 55 -3.98 -11.33 -13.19
C SER A 55 -4.60 -9.96 -12.92
N GLN A 56 -5.73 -9.67 -13.56
CA GLN A 56 -6.52 -8.47 -13.25
C GLN A 56 -6.87 -8.40 -11.76
N GLU A 57 -7.28 -9.53 -11.16
CA GLU A 57 -7.63 -9.59 -9.74
C GLU A 57 -6.46 -9.23 -8.82
N THR A 58 -5.25 -9.74 -9.11
CA THR A 58 -4.06 -9.40 -8.34
C THR A 58 -3.69 -7.93 -8.52
N TYR A 59 -3.79 -7.40 -9.74
CA TYR A 59 -3.56 -5.97 -9.98
C TYR A 59 -4.54 -5.10 -9.18
N ASP A 60 -5.84 -5.36 -9.29
CA ASP A 60 -6.89 -4.58 -8.65
C ASP A 60 -6.75 -4.61 -7.10
N TRP A 61 -6.38 -5.78 -6.54
CA TRP A 61 -6.13 -5.91 -5.11
C TRP A 61 -4.94 -5.07 -4.65
N TRP A 62 -3.81 -5.13 -5.37
CA TRP A 62 -2.64 -4.31 -5.05
C TRP A 62 -2.86 -2.82 -5.28
N GLU A 63 -3.56 -2.45 -6.36
CA GLU A 63 -3.92 -1.05 -6.61
C GLU A 63 -4.68 -0.48 -5.42
N LYS A 64 -5.72 -1.20 -4.96
CA LYS A 64 -6.49 -0.82 -3.78
C LYS A 64 -5.62 -0.67 -2.53
N VAL A 65 -4.83 -1.70 -2.19
CA VAL A 65 -3.96 -1.70 -0.99
C VAL A 65 -2.98 -0.52 -1.02
N LEU A 66 -2.36 -0.27 -2.18
CA LEU A 66 -1.39 0.81 -2.32
C LEU A 66 -2.04 2.18 -2.20
N THR A 67 -3.19 2.40 -2.84
CA THR A 67 -3.95 3.66 -2.72
C THR A 67 -4.39 3.92 -1.29
N GLU A 68 -4.95 2.92 -0.60
CA GLU A 68 -5.43 3.10 0.78
C GLU A 68 -4.27 3.36 1.76
N ASN A 69 -3.10 2.77 1.55
CA ASN A 69 -1.92 3.06 2.38
C ASN A 69 -1.30 4.42 2.05
N GLU A 70 -1.32 4.87 0.79
CA GLU A 70 -0.90 6.23 0.41
C GLU A 70 -1.75 7.29 1.13
N GLU A 71 -3.08 7.16 1.05
CA GLU A 71 -4.03 8.07 1.71
C GLU A 71 -3.86 8.05 3.25
N LEU A 72 -3.61 6.87 3.82
CA LEU A 72 -3.32 6.75 5.24
C LEU A 72 -2.03 7.47 5.65
N GLU A 73 -0.94 7.34 4.89
CA GLU A 73 0.32 8.03 5.18
C GLU A 73 0.14 9.56 5.17
N GLU A 74 -0.56 10.09 4.16
CA GLU A 74 -0.89 11.51 4.08
C GLU A 74 -1.70 11.97 5.31
N ARG A 75 -2.71 11.18 5.70
CA ARG A 75 -3.53 11.46 6.88
C ARG A 75 -2.71 11.43 8.17
N ILE A 76 -1.83 10.45 8.33
CA ILE A 76 -0.96 10.33 9.52
C ILE A 76 -0.07 11.57 9.63
N GLU A 77 0.57 12.02 8.53
CA GLU A 77 1.41 13.21 8.57
C GLU A 77 0.60 14.46 8.94
N ALA A 78 -0.61 14.64 8.40
CA ALA A 78 -1.50 15.73 8.79
C ALA A 78 -1.85 15.71 10.28
N LEU A 79 -2.17 14.52 10.83
CA LEU A 79 -2.46 14.37 12.26
C LEU A 79 -1.23 14.62 13.13
N LYS A 80 -0.03 14.25 12.67
CA LYS A 80 1.23 14.53 13.39
C LYS A 80 1.51 16.04 13.45
N GLU A 81 1.17 16.79 12.40
CA GLU A 81 1.25 18.25 12.40
C GLU A 81 0.27 18.89 13.39
N GLU A 82 -0.94 18.34 13.53
CA GLU A 82 -1.99 18.89 14.38
C GLU A 82 -1.85 18.50 15.87
N HIS A 83 -1.63 17.21 16.15
CA HIS A 83 -1.67 16.65 17.50
C HIS A 83 -0.29 16.28 18.06
N GLY A 84 0.75 16.34 17.22
CA GLY A 84 2.11 15.96 17.57
C GLY A 84 2.40 14.48 17.29
N SER A 85 3.65 14.21 16.89
CA SER A 85 4.07 12.87 16.44
C SER A 85 3.91 11.78 17.49
N ASP A 86 4.20 12.08 18.76
CA ASP A 86 4.16 11.08 19.83
C ASP A 86 2.74 10.57 20.09
N ALA A 87 1.75 11.47 20.08
CA ALA A 87 0.35 11.11 20.29
C ALA A 87 -0.21 10.24 19.17
N VAL A 88 0.12 10.57 17.91
CA VAL A 88 -0.31 9.78 16.75
C VAL A 88 0.36 8.41 16.73
N GLN A 89 1.65 8.34 17.04
CA GLN A 89 2.39 7.09 17.09
C GLN A 89 1.85 6.13 18.17
N GLU A 90 1.46 6.64 19.35
CA GLU A 90 0.87 5.83 20.41
C GLU A 90 -0.44 5.15 19.95
N VAL A 91 -1.28 5.85 19.18
CA VAL A 91 -2.53 5.31 18.64
C VAL A 91 -2.24 4.21 17.60
N ILE A 92 -1.29 4.45 16.69
CA ILE A 92 -0.90 3.48 15.66
C ILE A 92 -0.38 2.20 16.29
N GLU A 93 0.48 2.31 17.31
CA GLU A 93 1.03 1.15 18.03
C GLU A 93 -0.04 0.37 18.79
N ALA A 94 -1.08 1.06 19.30
CA ALA A 94 -2.19 0.44 20.02
C ALA A 94 -3.21 -0.26 19.12
N ALA A 95 -3.34 0.14 17.85
CA ALA A 95 -4.34 -0.37 16.90
C ALA A 95 -4.15 -1.86 16.54
N GLY A 96 -2.98 -2.42 16.82
CA GLY A 96 -2.69 -3.83 16.60
C GLY A 96 -2.46 -4.19 15.12
N ASN A 97 -2.10 -5.46 14.88
CA ASN A 97 -1.81 -5.97 13.55
C ASN A 97 -3.02 -6.68 12.96
N VAL A 98 -3.34 -6.37 11.70
CA VAL A 98 -4.41 -6.97 10.91
C VAL A 98 -3.85 -7.42 9.56
N ASP A 99 -4.69 -8.07 8.75
CA ASP A 99 -4.30 -8.43 7.39
C ASP A 99 -4.05 -7.19 6.54
N LEU A 100 -3.20 -7.31 5.51
CA LEU A 100 -2.72 -6.17 4.73
C LEU A 100 -3.86 -5.35 4.10
N GLU A 101 -4.93 -6.02 3.67
CA GLU A 101 -6.12 -5.39 3.09
C GLU A 101 -6.99 -4.62 4.10
N ASP A 102 -6.83 -4.90 5.39
CA ASP A 102 -7.56 -4.24 6.47
C ASP A 102 -6.70 -3.18 7.19
N HIS A 103 -5.40 -3.14 6.93
CA HIS A 103 -4.43 -2.30 7.64
C HIS A 103 -4.82 -0.82 7.63
N ALA A 104 -5.09 -0.27 6.45
CA ALA A 104 -5.45 1.13 6.30
C ALA A 104 -6.77 1.46 7.01
N ALA A 105 -7.78 0.61 6.89
CA ALA A 105 -9.07 0.80 7.54
C ALA A 105 -8.95 0.72 9.08
N ASN A 106 -8.18 -0.23 9.60
CA ASN A 106 -7.96 -0.39 11.03
C ASN A 106 -7.31 0.85 11.66
N LEU A 107 -6.25 1.37 11.03
CA LEU A 107 -5.57 2.57 11.52
C LEU A 107 -6.43 3.82 11.40
N ASN A 108 -7.14 3.99 10.29
CA ASN A 108 -8.09 5.09 10.14
C ASN A 108 -9.14 5.11 11.26
N ASN A 109 -9.73 3.95 11.58
CA ASN A 109 -10.70 3.85 12.68
C ASN A 109 -10.08 4.20 14.05
N ALA A 110 -8.87 3.72 14.34
CA ALA A 110 -8.19 4.03 15.60
C ALA A 110 -7.86 5.52 15.72
N LEU A 111 -7.40 6.14 14.62
CA LEU A 111 -7.13 7.59 14.55
C LEU A 111 -8.43 8.40 14.70
N ASP A 112 -9.54 7.97 14.10
CA ASP A 112 -10.84 8.60 14.26
C ASP A 112 -11.33 8.54 15.72
N GLU A 113 -11.20 7.39 16.39
CA GLU A 113 -11.57 7.25 17.80
C GLU A 113 -10.73 8.16 18.71
N ALA A 114 -9.46 8.39 18.38
CA ALA A 114 -8.55 9.20 19.17
C ALA A 114 -8.68 10.72 18.92
N PHE A 115 -8.88 11.13 17.67
CA PHE A 115 -8.72 12.53 17.24
C PHE A 115 -10.00 13.17 16.70
N SER A 116 -11.00 12.41 16.22
CA SER A 116 -12.25 12.97 15.67
C SER A 116 -13.28 13.35 16.76
N GLY A 117 -12.92 13.21 18.03
CA GLY A 117 -13.79 13.42 19.21
C GLY A 117 -13.60 14.73 19.99
N ASN A 118 -12.83 15.71 19.51
CA ASN A 118 -12.52 16.95 20.26
C ASN A 118 -12.95 18.23 19.53
#